data_AF-A0A8T4SZE2-F1
#
_entry.id   AF-A0A8T4SZE2-F1
#
_cell.length_a   1.000
_cell.length_b   1.000
_cell.length_c   1.000
_cell.angle_alpha   90.00
_cell.angle_beta   90.00
_cell.angle_gamma   90.00
#
_symmetry.space_group_name_H-M   'P 1'
#
loop_
_entity.id
_entity.type
_entity.pdbx_description
1 polymer ?
#
loop_
_entity_poly.entity_id
_entity_poly.type
_entity_poly.pdbx_seq_one_letter_code
_entity_poly.pdbx_strand_id
1 'polypeptide(L)'
;MVNQGLVDFIKQNLRAGYDAYSVRSHLIQNGYIQQEVDEAFDVVYGKGASRAVHIPKGALIIALILILVAAVIFAATFFLFPESSSDTTNPVAKPPVDRPVNIPDTSASTCYDGKRNGGETGIDCGGSCRACASCSDGILNQNEEQTDCGGICAACPTCTDRIQNQGEEGVDCGGPCDACDAGEVIPVPEKSMFEILQEIHDTAEDDPDKAVALCAQQTDETRDRCYDDIAQVTKNSAHCAKISDEIRVDGCYGSVAQISRDSGTCSSIVDTQTRDACYMNFIFEGQYELCDNVQTDYYMDACSVLQKNK
;
A
#
# COMPACT_ATOMS: atom_id res chain seq x y z
N MET A 1 1.02 22.85 1.77
CA MET A 1 -0.38 22.82 2.25
C MET A 1 -0.90 21.46 1.88
N VAL A 2 -1.34 20.68 2.87
CA VAL A 2 -1.79 19.30 2.61
C VAL A 2 -3.07 19.34 1.78
N ASN A 3 -3.15 18.49 0.76
CA ASN A 3 -4.30 18.39 -0.13
C ASN A 3 -5.48 17.79 0.62
N GLN A 4 -6.48 18.61 0.95
CA GLN A 4 -7.60 18.18 1.77
C GLN A 4 -8.46 17.12 1.07
N GLY A 5 -8.57 17.15 -0.26
CA GLY A 5 -9.28 16.12 -1.02
C GLY A 5 -8.60 14.75 -0.91
N LEU A 6 -7.26 14.73 -0.85
CA LEU A 6 -6.50 13.49 -0.64
C LEU A 6 -6.69 12.94 0.78
N VAL A 7 -6.68 13.81 1.79
CA VAL A 7 -6.97 13.45 3.19
C VAL A 7 -8.36 12.86 3.35
N ASP A 8 -9.36 13.48 2.70
CA ASP A 8 -10.75 13.02 2.78
C ASP A 8 -10.93 11.68 2.04
N PHE A 9 -10.27 11.50 0.89
CA PHE A 9 -10.24 10.22 0.16
C PHE A 9 -9.61 9.11 1.01
N ILE A 10 -8.47 9.37 1.64
CA ILE A 10 -7.80 8.39 2.52
C ILE A 10 -8.72 8.01 3.68
N LYS A 11 -9.33 8.98 4.36
CA LYS A 11 -10.29 8.72 5.45
C LYS A 11 -11.47 7.87 4.99
N GLN A 12 -12.03 8.17 3.82
CA GLN A 12 -13.16 7.43 3.28
C GLN A 12 -12.80 5.96 3.01
N ASN A 13 -11.64 5.70 2.39
CA ASN A 13 -11.20 4.33 2.10
C ASN A 13 -10.85 3.55 3.36
N LEU A 14 -10.20 4.18 4.35
CA LEU A 14 -9.95 3.52 5.63
C LEU A 14 -11.25 3.18 6.36
N ARG A 15 -12.26 4.06 6.31
CA ARG A 15 -13.61 3.78 6.87
C ARG A 15 -14.34 2.68 6.12
N ALA A 16 -14.11 2.55 4.82
CA ALA A 16 -14.62 1.46 3.99
C ALA A 16 -13.87 0.12 4.22
N GLY A 17 -12.89 0.08 5.12
CA GLY A 17 -12.20 -1.13 5.53
C GLY A 17 -10.96 -1.50 4.70
N TYR A 18 -10.56 -0.64 3.76
CA TYR A 18 -9.30 -0.83 3.04
C TYR A 18 -8.12 -0.57 3.98
N ASP A 19 -7.09 -1.42 3.92
CA ASP A 19 -5.90 -1.24 4.73
C ASP A 19 -5.04 -0.07 4.20
N ALA A 20 -4.32 0.58 5.13
CA ALA A 20 -3.55 1.78 4.82
C ALA A 20 -2.47 1.56 3.75
N TYR A 21 -1.91 0.35 3.68
CA TYR A 21 -0.90 0.00 2.68
C TYR A 21 -1.52 -0.09 1.29
N SER A 22 -2.68 -0.72 1.14
CA SER A 22 -3.42 -0.80 -0.12
C SER A 22 -3.84 0.58 -0.62
N VAL A 23 -4.37 1.44 0.28
CA VAL A 23 -4.74 2.83 -0.08
C VAL A 23 -3.51 3.63 -0.49
N ARG A 24 -2.40 3.52 0.25
CA ARG A 24 -1.13 4.19 -0.09
C ARG A 24 -0.59 3.74 -1.43
N SER A 25 -0.54 2.42 -1.66
CA SER A 25 -0.05 1.83 -2.91
C SER A 25 -0.91 2.25 -4.11
N HIS A 26 -2.24 2.26 -3.95
CA HIS A 26 -3.17 2.68 -4.99
C HIS A 26 -2.96 4.14 -5.40
N LEU A 27 -2.77 5.04 -4.43
CA LEU A 27 -2.52 6.46 -4.71
C LEU A 27 -1.22 6.66 -5.49
N ILE A 28 -0.14 6.00 -5.07
CA ILE A 28 1.17 6.11 -5.77
C ILE A 28 1.06 5.55 -7.20
N GLN A 29 0.39 4.41 -7.38
CA GLN A 29 0.18 3.81 -8.71
C GLN A 29 -0.64 4.71 -9.64
N ASN A 30 -1.55 5.51 -9.10
CA ASN A 30 -2.36 6.48 -9.86
C ASN A 30 -1.69 7.87 -9.98
N GLY A 31 -0.38 7.95 -9.70
CA GLY A 31 0.44 9.12 -10.01
C GLY A 31 0.51 10.18 -8.90
N TYR A 32 0.01 9.89 -7.69
CA TYR A 32 0.24 10.76 -6.55
C TYR A 32 1.70 10.65 -6.08
N ILE A 33 2.29 11.78 -5.70
CA ILE A 33 3.67 11.83 -5.22
C ILE A 33 3.73 11.22 -3.81
N GLN A 34 4.68 10.32 -3.58
CA GLN A 34 4.85 9.61 -2.30
C GLN A 34 4.86 10.55 -1.09
N GLN A 35 5.58 11.67 -1.17
CA GLN A 35 5.63 12.67 -0.09
C GLN A 35 4.24 13.28 0.21
N GLU A 36 3.44 13.56 -0.82
CA GLU A 36 2.09 14.12 -0.65
C GLU A 36 1.14 13.10 0.01
N VAL A 37 1.26 11.83 -0.38
CA VAL A 37 0.52 10.73 0.21
C VAL A 37 0.91 10.54 1.68
N ASP A 38 2.20 10.55 1.99
CA ASP A 38 2.72 10.41 3.34
C ASP A 38 2.28 11.56 4.25
N GLU A 39 2.38 12.81 3.78
CA GLU A 39 1.89 13.99 4.50
C GLU A 39 0.36 13.94 4.76
N ALA A 40 -0.41 13.42 3.80
CA ALA A 40 -1.85 13.23 3.98
C ALA A 40 -2.15 12.14 5.01
N PHE A 41 -1.42 11.02 5.00
CA PHE A 41 -1.55 9.99 6.03
C PHE A 41 -1.13 10.50 7.42
N ASP A 42 -0.10 11.34 7.53
CA ASP A 42 0.31 11.94 8.80
C ASP A 42 -0.79 12.84 9.40
N VAL A 43 -1.55 13.54 8.55
CA VAL A 43 -2.74 14.29 8.99
C VAL A 43 -3.85 13.35 9.45
N VAL A 44 -4.09 12.25 8.74
CA VAL A 44 -5.11 11.24 9.09
C VAL A 44 -4.79 10.57 10.44
N TYR A 45 -3.53 10.23 10.68
CA TYR A 45 -3.06 9.59 11.91
C TYR A 45 -2.60 10.57 12.99
N GLY A 46 -2.82 11.88 12.81
CA GLY A 46 -2.54 12.88 13.83
C GLY A 46 -1.06 13.13 14.15
N LYS A 47 -0.13 12.69 13.28
CA LYS A 47 1.32 12.96 13.42
C LYS A 47 1.72 14.40 13.08
N GLY A 48 0.77 15.23 12.64
CA GLY A 48 1.01 16.60 12.16
C GLY A 48 0.64 17.72 13.14
N ALA A 49 1.00 17.67 14.41
CA ALA A 49 1.10 18.88 15.23
C ALA A 49 2.56 19.29 15.31
N SER A 50 3.01 20.13 14.37
CA SER A 50 4.28 20.84 14.47
C SER A 50 4.31 21.59 15.81
N ARG A 51 4.92 20.99 16.84
CA ARG A 51 5.33 21.72 18.03
C ARG A 51 6.16 22.90 17.53
N ALA A 52 5.69 24.11 17.75
CA ALA A 52 6.53 25.28 17.68
C ALA A 52 7.66 25.09 18.71
N VAL A 53 8.80 24.58 18.27
CA VAL A 53 9.99 24.44 19.10
C VAL A 53 10.46 25.86 19.39
N HIS A 54 10.36 26.27 20.66
CA HIS A 54 10.91 27.54 21.09
C HIS A 54 12.43 27.43 21.10
N ILE A 55 13.06 27.69 19.96
CA ILE A 55 14.51 27.67 19.82
C ILE A 55 15.05 28.92 20.51
N PRO A 56 15.81 28.80 21.62
CA PRO A 56 16.40 29.96 22.27
C PRO A 56 17.37 30.62 21.29
N LYS A 57 17.39 31.96 21.25
CA LYS A 57 18.19 32.74 20.29
C LYS A 57 19.68 32.35 20.25
N GLY A 58 20.22 31.77 21.32
CA GLY A 58 21.59 31.23 21.37
C GLY A 58 21.80 29.94 20.55
N ALA A 59 20.80 29.06 20.43
CA ALA A 59 20.90 27.82 19.66
C ALA A 59 20.93 28.08 18.14
N LEU A 60 20.29 29.16 17.69
CA LEU A 60 20.27 29.56 16.28
C LEU A 60 21.64 30.08 15.83
N ILE A 61 22.38 30.77 16.72
CA ILE A 61 23.75 31.22 16.47
C ILE A 61 24.70 30.02 16.38
N ILE A 62 24.57 29.04 17.29
CA ILE A 62 25.39 27.83 17.28
C ILE A 62 25.14 27.02 16.00
N ALA A 63 23.88 26.86 15.58
CA ALA A 63 23.54 26.18 14.32
C ALA A 63 24.14 26.90 13.10
N LEU A 64 24.07 28.22 13.04
CA LEU A 64 24.68 29.00 11.95
C LEU A 64 26.21 28.87 11.92
N ILE A 65 26.87 28.84 13.08
CA ILE A 65 28.32 28.61 13.16
C ILE A 65 28.67 27.20 12.68
N LEU A 66 27.91 26.17 13.09
CA LEU A 66 28.13 24.80 12.64
C LEU A 66 27.94 24.63 11.13
N ILE A 67 26.93 25.29 10.55
CA ILE A 67 26.71 25.30 9.10
C ILE A 67 27.86 25.99 8.37
N LEU A 68 28.37 27.11 8.88
CA LEU A 68 29.52 27.80 8.28
C LEU A 68 30.80 26.97 8.38
N VAL A 69 31.03 26.30 9.51
CA VAL A 69 32.18 25.39 9.67
C VAL A 69 32.06 24.19 8.72
N ALA A 70 30.88 23.59 8.60
CA ALA A 70 30.64 22.50 7.66
C ALA A 70 30.82 22.95 6.19
N ALA A 71 30.38 24.16 5.83
CA ALA A 71 30.57 24.71 4.49
C ALA A 71 32.05 24.98 4.17
N VAL A 72 32.83 25.46 5.16
CA VAL A 72 34.28 25.65 5.00
C VAL A 72 34.99 24.30 4.88
N ILE A 73 34.59 23.29 5.67
CA ILE A 73 35.12 21.93 5.57
C ILE A 73 34.78 21.33 4.21
N PHE A 74 33.53 21.45 3.76
CA PHE A 74 33.06 20.93 2.47
C PHE A 74 33.77 21.61 1.29
N ALA A 75 33.97 22.93 1.35
CA ALA A 75 34.75 23.65 0.36
C ALA A 75 36.23 23.22 0.37
N ALA A 76 36.81 22.98 1.55
CA ALA A 76 38.18 22.49 1.67
C ALA A 76 38.34 21.05 1.15
N THR A 77 37.36 20.17 1.35
CA THR A 77 37.38 18.80 0.82
C THR A 77 37.17 18.77 -0.70
N PHE A 78 36.35 19.65 -1.25
CA PHE A 78 36.11 19.78 -2.70
C PHE A 78 37.35 20.30 -3.45
N PHE A 79 38.23 21.08 -2.80
CA PHE A 79 39.47 21.58 -3.40
C PHE A 79 40.66 20.60 -3.29
N LEU A 80 40.61 19.60 -2.41
CA LEU A 80 41.71 18.63 -2.20
C LEU A 80 41.48 17.28 -2.90
N PHE A 81 40.26 16.98 -3.33
CA PHE A 81 39.93 15.75 -4.04
C PHE A 81 39.03 16.06 -5.25
N PRO A 82 39.57 16.17 -6.48
CA PRO A 82 38.74 16.29 -7.67
C PRO A 82 38.11 14.93 -7.96
N GLU A 83 36.80 14.82 -7.73
CA GLU A 83 36.05 13.60 -7.98
C GLU A 83 35.84 13.40 -9.49
N SER A 84 36.23 12.22 -9.97
CA SER A 84 36.11 11.79 -11.35
C SER A 84 34.65 11.67 -11.76
N SER A 85 34.27 12.36 -12.82
CA SER A 85 32.97 12.22 -13.47
C SER A 85 32.79 10.81 -14.03
N SER A 86 31.89 10.01 -13.44
CA SER A 86 31.37 8.81 -14.08
C SER A 86 30.29 9.20 -15.09
N ASP A 87 30.68 9.20 -16.36
CA ASP A 87 29.80 9.35 -17.51
C ASP A 87 29.00 8.05 -17.70
N THR A 88 27.69 8.08 -17.46
CA THR A 88 26.76 7.02 -17.87
C THR A 88 25.75 7.59 -18.85
N THR A 89 26.19 7.81 -20.09
CA THR A 89 25.29 7.94 -21.24
C THR A 89 25.31 6.64 -22.04
N ASN A 90 24.36 5.75 -21.77
CA ASN A 90 24.10 4.59 -22.62
C ASN A 90 22.66 4.68 -23.15
N PRO A 91 22.45 5.00 -24.44
CA PRO A 91 21.13 4.95 -25.05
C PRO A 91 20.76 3.51 -25.41
N VAL A 92 19.61 3.05 -24.92
CA VAL A 92 18.98 1.78 -25.32
C VAL A 92 18.48 1.90 -26.76
N ALA A 93 19.01 1.05 -27.64
CA ALA A 93 18.56 0.94 -29.02
C ALA A 93 17.20 0.22 -29.10
N LYS A 94 16.23 0.86 -29.78
CA LYS A 94 14.93 0.28 -30.14
C LYS A 94 15.09 -0.65 -31.36
N PRO A 95 14.45 -1.82 -31.41
CA PRO A 95 14.51 -2.69 -32.59
C PRO A 95 13.69 -2.12 -33.76
N PRO A 96 14.06 -2.41 -35.02
CA PRO A 96 13.37 -1.92 -36.20
C PRO A 96 12.09 -2.73 -36.45
N VAL A 97 10.97 -2.03 -36.66
CA VAL A 97 9.77 -2.60 -37.28
C VAL A 97 9.70 -2.04 -38.69
N ASP A 98 10.02 -2.89 -39.66
CA ASP A 98 9.63 -2.67 -41.05
C ASP A 98 9.25 -4.00 -41.68
N ARG A 99 7.97 -4.10 -42.05
CA ARG A 99 7.53 -4.69 -43.33
C ARG A 99 6.05 -4.38 -43.53
N PRO A 100 5.65 -3.69 -44.61
CA PRO A 100 4.27 -3.67 -45.04
C PRO A 100 3.96 -5.01 -45.72
N VAL A 101 3.07 -5.79 -45.11
CA VAL A 101 2.48 -6.96 -45.73
C VAL A 101 1.31 -6.48 -46.58
N ASN A 102 1.44 -6.61 -47.90
CA ASN A 102 0.35 -6.43 -48.85
C ASN A 102 -0.28 -7.82 -49.09
N ILE A 103 -1.49 -8.05 -48.55
CA ILE A 103 -2.33 -9.20 -48.88
C ILE A 103 -3.52 -8.66 -49.68
N PRO A 104 -3.75 -9.14 -50.91
CA PRO A 104 -4.99 -8.90 -51.62
C PRO A 104 -6.01 -9.91 -51.09
N ASP A 105 -7.04 -9.47 -50.36
CA ASP A 105 -8.23 -10.30 -50.26
C ASP A 105 -9.51 -9.51 -50.01
N THR A 106 -10.51 -9.96 -50.74
CA THR A 106 -11.91 -9.59 -50.80
C THR A 106 -12.65 -9.85 -49.48
N SER A 107 -13.63 -8.99 -49.18
CA SER A 107 -14.50 -8.95 -47.97
C SER A 107 -13.93 -8.25 -46.73
N ALA A 108 -13.35 -7.05 -46.92
CA ALA A 108 -12.94 -6.17 -45.83
C ALA A 108 -14.06 -5.99 -44.80
N SER A 109 -13.82 -6.51 -43.60
CA SER A 109 -14.57 -6.29 -42.37
C SER A 109 -14.74 -4.79 -42.13
N THR A 110 -15.96 -4.29 -42.31
CA THR A 110 -16.32 -2.88 -42.11
C THR A 110 -16.46 -2.49 -40.64
N CYS A 111 -16.21 -3.43 -39.72
CA CYS A 111 -16.49 -3.38 -38.29
C CYS A 111 -15.80 -2.26 -37.47
N TYR A 112 -15.14 -1.29 -38.10
CA TYR A 112 -14.42 -0.18 -37.46
C TYR A 112 -14.37 1.08 -38.36
N ASP A 113 -15.25 1.21 -39.36
CA ASP A 113 -15.22 2.30 -40.34
C ASP A 113 -16.13 3.50 -39.99
N GLY A 114 -16.80 3.43 -38.83
CA GLY A 114 -17.68 4.46 -38.30
C GLY A 114 -19.03 4.51 -39.00
N LYS A 115 -19.37 3.51 -39.82
CA LYS A 115 -20.61 3.46 -40.60
C LYS A 115 -21.24 2.09 -40.50
N ARG A 116 -22.58 2.07 -40.44
CA ARG A 116 -23.34 0.82 -40.51
C ARG A 116 -23.43 0.32 -41.95
N ASN A 117 -22.55 -0.60 -42.33
CA ASN A 117 -22.51 -1.25 -43.65
C ASN A 117 -22.07 -2.73 -43.48
N GLY A 118 -21.76 -3.44 -44.57
CA GLY A 118 -21.15 -4.78 -44.49
C GLY A 118 -21.97 -5.93 -43.85
N GLY A 119 -23.22 -5.70 -43.43
CA GLY A 119 -24.05 -6.69 -42.72
C GLY A 119 -24.23 -6.40 -41.21
N GLU A 120 -23.77 -5.24 -40.74
CA GLU A 120 -23.84 -4.80 -39.35
C GLU A 120 -25.27 -4.45 -38.86
N THR A 121 -25.57 -4.79 -37.60
CA THR A 121 -26.84 -4.46 -36.93
C THR A 121 -26.81 -3.13 -36.18
N GLY A 122 -25.62 -2.57 -35.92
CA GLY A 122 -25.37 -1.23 -35.39
C GLY A 122 -24.16 -0.58 -36.10
N ILE A 123 -23.67 0.56 -35.64
CA ILE A 123 -22.46 1.18 -36.23
C ILE A 123 -21.26 0.37 -35.77
N ASP A 124 -20.50 -0.23 -36.69
CA ASP A 124 -19.30 -1.02 -36.43
C ASP A 124 -19.55 -2.29 -35.58
N CYS A 125 -20.78 -2.81 -35.58
CA CYS A 125 -21.16 -3.98 -34.76
C CYS A 125 -22.33 -4.79 -35.35
N GLY A 126 -22.37 -6.09 -35.05
CA GLY A 126 -23.40 -7.03 -35.51
C GLY A 126 -23.07 -7.71 -36.84
N GLY A 127 -23.87 -8.71 -37.22
CA GLY A 127 -23.61 -9.53 -38.41
C GLY A 127 -22.35 -10.37 -38.26
N SER A 128 -21.34 -10.12 -39.10
CA SER A 128 -20.00 -10.73 -39.01
C SER A 128 -19.04 -9.99 -38.06
N CYS A 129 -19.45 -8.83 -37.51
CA CYS A 129 -18.70 -8.04 -36.55
C CYS A 129 -19.02 -8.44 -35.09
N ARG A 130 -18.30 -7.84 -34.12
CA ARG A 130 -18.65 -8.01 -32.68
C ARG A 130 -20.12 -7.64 -32.45
N ALA A 131 -20.82 -8.34 -31.57
CA ALA A 131 -22.21 -7.99 -31.26
C ALA A 131 -22.33 -6.55 -30.75
N CYS A 132 -23.44 -5.88 -31.09
CA CYS A 132 -23.69 -4.51 -30.63
C CYS A 132 -23.93 -4.45 -29.13
N ALA A 133 -23.69 -3.28 -28.53
CA ALA A 133 -23.96 -3.03 -27.12
C ALA A 133 -25.43 -3.28 -26.80
N SER A 134 -25.67 -4.08 -25.78
CA SER A 134 -26.99 -4.60 -25.46
C SER A 134 -27.26 -4.54 -23.96
N CYS A 135 -26.94 -3.40 -23.33
CA CYS A 135 -27.10 -3.14 -21.90
C CYS A 135 -28.57 -3.07 -21.43
N SER A 136 -29.49 -3.76 -22.10
CA SER A 136 -30.94 -3.79 -21.85
C SER A 136 -31.62 -4.96 -22.59
N ASP A 137 -30.88 -6.00 -23.00
CA ASP A 137 -31.42 -7.12 -23.77
C ASP A 137 -31.76 -8.36 -22.92
N GLY A 138 -31.47 -8.31 -21.62
CA GLY A 138 -31.77 -9.37 -20.65
C GLY A 138 -30.85 -10.57 -20.75
N ILE A 139 -29.67 -10.44 -21.38
CA ILE A 139 -28.71 -11.52 -21.60
C ILE A 139 -27.32 -11.09 -21.11
N LEU A 140 -26.68 -11.89 -20.24
CA LEU A 140 -25.30 -11.64 -19.81
C LEU A 140 -24.30 -11.85 -20.96
N ASN A 141 -23.85 -10.78 -21.60
CA ASN A 141 -22.94 -10.84 -22.74
C ASN A 141 -21.91 -9.68 -22.74
N GLN A 142 -21.03 -9.61 -23.74
CA GLN A 142 -20.16 -8.43 -23.99
C GLN A 142 -19.33 -7.91 -22.78
N ASN A 143 -18.86 -8.82 -21.93
CA ASN A 143 -18.11 -8.56 -20.70
C ASN A 143 -18.89 -7.85 -19.57
N GLU A 144 -20.20 -7.94 -19.59
CA GLU A 144 -21.05 -7.59 -18.46
C GLU A 144 -20.67 -8.37 -17.19
N GLU A 145 -20.79 -7.72 -16.03
CA GLU A 145 -20.55 -8.30 -14.70
C GLU A 145 -21.83 -8.98 -14.17
N GLN A 146 -23.00 -8.42 -14.49
CA GLN A 146 -24.32 -9.04 -14.32
C GLN A 146 -25.18 -8.70 -15.54
N THR A 147 -26.31 -9.39 -15.73
CA THR A 147 -27.18 -9.18 -16.90
C THR A 147 -27.47 -7.69 -17.13
N ASP A 148 -27.10 -7.16 -18.31
CA ASP A 148 -27.29 -5.77 -18.73
C ASP A 148 -26.44 -4.70 -17.99
N CYS A 149 -25.44 -5.08 -17.17
CA CYS A 149 -24.54 -4.13 -16.48
C CYS A 149 -23.10 -4.63 -16.34
N GLY A 150 -22.15 -3.72 -16.15
CA GLY A 150 -20.71 -4.00 -16.11
C GLY A 150 -20.05 -4.08 -17.50
N GLY A 151 -18.72 -4.13 -17.53
CA GLY A 151 -17.96 -4.16 -18.79
C GLY A 151 -18.13 -2.90 -19.63
N ILE A 152 -18.78 -3.03 -20.79
CA ILE A 152 -19.07 -1.89 -21.68
C ILE A 152 -20.30 -1.09 -21.24
N CYS A 153 -21.07 -1.63 -20.30
CA CYS A 153 -22.30 -1.05 -19.76
C CYS A 153 -22.02 -0.25 -18.47
N ALA A 154 -23.06 0.40 -17.92
CA ALA A 154 -22.94 1.05 -16.62
C ALA A 154 -22.55 0.02 -15.56
N ALA A 155 -21.71 0.40 -14.59
CA ALA A 155 -21.31 -0.50 -13.50
C ALA A 155 -22.55 -1.07 -12.79
N CYS A 156 -22.49 -2.33 -12.39
CA CYS A 156 -23.62 -2.96 -11.72
C CYS A 156 -23.91 -2.27 -10.38
N PRO A 157 -25.19 -2.16 -9.98
CA PRO A 157 -25.56 -1.70 -8.66
C PRO A 157 -25.06 -2.69 -7.61
N THR A 158 -24.59 -2.18 -6.48
CA THR A 158 -23.95 -2.96 -5.44
C THR A 158 -24.86 -3.09 -4.24
N CYS A 159 -25.94 -3.86 -4.38
CA CYS A 159 -27.00 -4.00 -3.38
C CYS A 159 -26.62 -4.83 -2.12
N THR A 160 -25.33 -4.97 -1.81
CA THR A 160 -24.82 -5.77 -0.66
C THR A 160 -23.46 -5.27 -0.15
N ASP A 161 -22.98 -4.12 -0.63
CA ASP A 161 -21.66 -3.59 -0.30
C ASP A 161 -21.66 -2.64 0.91
N ARG A 162 -22.82 -2.51 1.56
CA ARG A 162 -23.07 -1.73 2.78
C ARG A 162 -22.84 -0.24 2.60
N ILE A 163 -22.94 0.26 1.37
CA ILE A 163 -22.87 1.69 1.08
C ILE A 163 -24.05 2.12 0.21
N GLN A 164 -24.68 3.25 0.57
CA GLN A 164 -25.77 3.80 -0.25
C GLN A 164 -25.18 4.47 -1.51
N ASN A 165 -25.20 3.77 -2.64
CA ASN A 165 -24.63 4.25 -3.91
C ASN A 165 -25.55 3.92 -5.11
N GLN A 166 -25.11 4.25 -6.34
CA GLN A 166 -25.73 3.77 -7.59
C GLN A 166 -27.25 4.03 -7.78
N GLY A 167 -27.84 4.98 -7.03
CA GLY A 167 -29.26 5.30 -7.09
C GLY A 167 -30.12 4.61 -6.04
N GLU A 168 -29.53 3.95 -5.05
CA GLU A 168 -30.20 3.37 -3.90
C GLU A 168 -30.93 4.40 -3.02
N GLU A 169 -32.07 4.00 -2.46
CA GLU A 169 -32.88 4.83 -1.56
C GLU A 169 -32.47 4.65 -0.08
N GLY A 170 -31.80 3.55 0.26
CA GLY A 170 -31.15 3.26 1.55
C GLY A 170 -29.91 2.40 1.35
N VAL A 171 -29.16 2.08 2.42
CA VAL A 171 -27.94 1.24 2.30
C VAL A 171 -28.32 -0.14 1.75
N ASP A 172 -27.78 -0.51 0.59
CA ASP A 172 -28.03 -1.78 -0.10
C ASP A 172 -29.50 -1.99 -0.51
N CYS A 173 -30.33 -0.93 -0.58
CA CYS A 173 -31.76 -1.07 -0.89
C CYS A 173 -32.36 0.14 -1.64
N GLY A 174 -33.46 -0.12 -2.35
CA GLY A 174 -34.20 0.86 -3.14
C GLY A 174 -33.53 1.21 -4.47
N GLY A 175 -34.24 1.94 -5.34
CA GLY A 175 -33.76 2.30 -6.66
C GLY A 175 -33.52 1.06 -7.56
N PRO A 176 -32.28 0.78 -7.99
CA PRO A 176 -31.96 -0.42 -8.77
C PRO A 176 -31.91 -1.71 -7.93
N CYS A 177 -31.98 -1.60 -6.60
CA CYS A 177 -31.99 -2.71 -5.65
C CYS A 177 -33.41 -3.06 -5.18
N ASP A 178 -33.54 -4.14 -4.41
CA ASP A 178 -34.81 -4.50 -3.77
C ASP A 178 -35.32 -3.35 -2.89
N ALA A 179 -36.64 -3.16 -2.84
CA ALA A 179 -37.24 -2.06 -2.10
C ALA A 179 -36.80 -2.06 -0.63
N CYS A 180 -36.47 -0.88 -0.09
CA CYS A 180 -36.10 -0.77 1.31
C CYS A 180 -37.26 -1.19 2.21
N ASP A 181 -37.03 -2.18 3.07
CA ASP A 181 -38.00 -2.55 4.09
C ASP A 181 -38.23 -1.38 5.04
N ALA A 182 -39.49 -1.00 5.20
CA ALA A 182 -39.89 0.06 6.11
C ALA A 182 -39.79 -0.44 7.56
N GLY A 183 -38.57 -0.48 8.11
CA GLY A 183 -38.35 -0.60 9.55
C GLY A 183 -37.33 -1.62 10.04
N GLU A 184 -36.54 -2.28 9.19
CA GLU A 184 -35.46 -3.14 9.66
C GLU A 184 -34.11 -2.41 9.56
N VAL A 185 -33.64 -1.94 10.72
CA VAL A 185 -32.26 -1.46 10.86
C VAL A 185 -31.36 -2.67 10.68
N ILE A 186 -30.71 -2.80 9.52
CA ILE A 186 -29.64 -3.79 9.35
C ILE A 186 -28.63 -3.50 10.49
N PRO A 187 -28.34 -4.46 11.39
CA PRO A 187 -27.38 -4.22 12.46
C PRO A 187 -26.02 -4.00 11.82
N VAL A 188 -25.63 -2.74 11.65
CA VAL A 188 -24.24 -2.40 11.41
C VAL A 188 -23.49 -2.90 12.65
N PRO A 189 -22.43 -3.73 12.53
CA PRO A 189 -21.63 -4.07 13.70
C PRO A 189 -21.22 -2.75 14.36
N GLU A 190 -21.54 -2.58 15.64
CA GLU A 190 -21.42 -1.29 16.34
C GLU A 190 -20.01 -0.69 16.27
N LYS A 191 -19.00 -1.50 15.94
CA LYS A 191 -17.62 -1.10 15.68
C LYS A 191 -17.07 -1.80 14.45
N SER A 192 -16.41 -1.04 13.60
CA SER A 192 -15.57 -1.55 12.51
C SER A 192 -14.37 -2.34 13.06
N MET A 193 -13.79 -3.21 12.22
CA MET A 193 -12.54 -3.91 12.56
C MET A 193 -11.42 -2.92 12.97
N PHE A 194 -11.35 -1.76 12.30
CA PHE A 194 -10.39 -0.72 12.62
C PHE A 194 -10.58 -0.17 14.04
N GLU A 195 -11.81 0.13 14.43
CA GLU A 195 -12.12 0.64 15.78
C GLU A 195 -11.84 -0.40 16.87
N ILE A 196 -12.12 -1.68 16.58
CA ILE A 196 -11.80 -2.78 17.51
C ILE A 196 -10.29 -2.86 17.72
N LEU A 197 -9.50 -2.83 16.64
CA LEU A 197 -8.03 -2.91 16.74
C LEU A 197 -7.45 -1.69 17.46
N GLN A 198 -7.96 -0.49 17.19
CA GLN A 198 -7.49 0.72 17.87
C GLN A 198 -7.80 0.69 19.38
N GLU A 199 -8.98 0.22 19.77
CA GLU A 199 -9.31 0.10 21.21
C GLU A 199 -8.40 -0.92 21.91
N ILE A 200 -8.03 -2.00 21.23
CA ILE A 200 -7.11 -3.00 21.79
C ILE A 200 -5.69 -2.47 21.86
N HIS A 201 -5.25 -1.70 20.85
CA HIS A 201 -3.96 -0.97 20.86
C HIS A 201 -3.85 -0.08 22.09
N ASP A 202 -4.84 0.81 22.27
CA ASP A 202 -4.89 1.74 23.40
C ASP A 202 -4.92 0.97 24.74
N THR A 203 -5.64 -0.15 24.79
CA THR A 203 -5.66 -1.03 25.97
C THR A 203 -4.29 -1.66 26.23
N ALA A 204 -3.51 -1.98 25.19
CA ALA A 204 -2.21 -2.64 25.32
C ALA A 204 -1.14 -1.73 25.93
N GLU A 205 -1.27 -0.40 25.78
CA GLU A 205 -0.38 0.56 26.44
C GLU A 205 -0.53 0.54 27.97
N ASP A 206 -1.77 0.36 28.45
CA ASP A 206 -2.11 0.42 29.89
C ASP A 206 -2.18 -0.97 30.56
N ASP A 207 -2.74 -1.97 29.87
CA ASP A 207 -3.01 -3.32 30.37
C ASP A 207 -2.83 -4.37 29.24
N PRO A 208 -1.57 -4.78 28.98
CA PRO A 208 -1.25 -5.77 27.96
C PRO A 208 -1.97 -7.12 28.14
N ASP A 209 -2.20 -7.56 29.37
CA ASP A 209 -2.83 -8.84 29.66
C ASP A 209 -4.31 -8.82 29.27
N LYS A 210 -4.99 -7.69 29.56
CA LYS A 210 -6.36 -7.46 29.10
C LYS A 210 -6.43 -7.36 27.58
N ALA A 211 -5.49 -6.66 26.94
CA ALA A 211 -5.43 -6.55 25.49
C ALA A 211 -5.28 -7.94 24.82
N VAL A 212 -4.39 -8.79 25.36
CA VAL A 212 -4.22 -10.19 24.91
C VAL A 212 -5.53 -10.98 25.04
N ALA A 213 -6.26 -10.82 26.15
CA ALA A 213 -7.55 -11.48 26.33
C ALA A 213 -8.62 -11.00 25.35
N LEU A 214 -8.57 -9.74 24.92
CA LEU A 214 -9.44 -9.18 23.87
C LEU A 214 -9.08 -9.74 22.49
N CYS A 215 -7.79 -9.84 22.15
CA CYS A 215 -7.35 -10.45 20.88
C CYS A 215 -7.85 -11.90 20.74
N ALA A 216 -7.81 -12.67 21.83
CA ALA A 216 -8.25 -14.07 21.82
C ALA A 216 -9.74 -14.26 21.49
N GLN A 217 -10.56 -13.21 21.58
CA GLN A 217 -11.98 -13.22 21.25
C GLN A 217 -12.28 -12.87 19.78
N GLN A 218 -11.27 -12.49 19.01
CA GLN A 218 -11.43 -12.08 17.61
C GLN A 218 -11.33 -13.25 16.62
N THR A 219 -11.76 -13.01 15.37
CA THR A 219 -11.55 -13.92 14.24
C THR A 219 -10.06 -14.09 13.95
N ASP A 220 -9.67 -15.15 13.23
CA ASP A 220 -8.25 -15.48 13.01
C ASP A 220 -7.45 -14.31 12.39
N GLU A 221 -7.99 -13.63 11.37
CA GLU A 221 -7.32 -12.49 10.71
C GLU A 221 -7.17 -11.28 11.64
N THR A 222 -8.23 -10.91 12.36
CA THR A 222 -8.20 -9.77 13.30
C THR A 222 -7.36 -10.07 14.52
N ARG A 223 -7.40 -11.32 15.02
CA ARG A 223 -6.60 -11.79 16.15
C ARG A 223 -5.11 -11.71 15.86
N ASP A 224 -4.69 -12.12 14.67
CA ASP A 224 -3.28 -12.12 14.28
C ASP A 224 -2.74 -10.69 14.13
N ARG A 225 -3.53 -9.78 13.55
CA ARG A 225 -3.18 -8.33 13.54
C ARG A 225 -3.10 -7.76 14.96
N CYS A 226 -4.01 -8.18 15.82
CA CYS A 226 -4.07 -7.74 17.21
C CYS A 226 -2.82 -8.16 18.00
N TYR A 227 -2.36 -9.40 17.85
CA TYR A 227 -1.13 -9.84 18.51
C TYR A 227 0.14 -9.20 17.97
N ASP A 228 0.20 -8.93 16.66
CA ASP A 228 1.30 -8.17 16.04
C ASP A 228 1.41 -6.76 16.64
N ASP A 229 0.28 -6.07 16.75
CA ASP A 229 0.21 -4.72 17.32
C ASP A 229 0.61 -4.69 18.82
N ILE A 230 0.08 -5.62 19.62
CA ILE A 230 0.48 -5.77 21.03
C ILE A 230 1.99 -6.03 21.14
N ALA A 231 2.55 -6.89 20.28
CA ALA A 231 3.97 -7.20 20.32
C ALA A 231 4.84 -5.95 20.11
N GLN A 232 4.44 -5.07 19.19
CA GLN A 232 5.15 -3.84 18.86
C GLN A 232 5.01 -2.78 19.96
N VAL A 233 3.79 -2.56 20.47
CA VAL A 233 3.50 -1.59 21.55
C VAL A 233 4.26 -1.94 22.82
N THR A 234 4.17 -3.20 23.22
CA THR A 234 4.80 -3.71 24.45
C THR A 234 6.29 -4.03 24.26
N LYS A 235 6.77 -4.03 23.02
CA LYS A 235 8.13 -4.43 22.61
C LYS A 235 8.48 -5.85 23.09
N ASN A 236 7.49 -6.74 23.13
CA ASN A 236 7.63 -8.09 23.63
C ASN A 236 7.30 -9.11 22.54
N SER A 237 8.34 -9.76 22.04
CA SER A 237 8.25 -10.74 20.95
C SER A 237 7.48 -12.00 21.32
N ALA A 238 7.24 -12.27 22.62
CA ALA A 238 6.40 -13.39 23.05
C ALA A 238 4.96 -13.31 22.51
N HIS A 239 4.47 -12.11 22.17
CA HIS A 239 3.16 -11.95 21.55
C HIS A 239 3.15 -12.38 20.07
N CYS A 240 4.27 -12.22 19.34
CA CYS A 240 4.39 -12.69 17.95
C CYS A 240 4.16 -14.21 17.86
N ALA A 241 4.60 -14.99 18.85
CA ALA A 241 4.40 -16.44 18.90
C ALA A 241 2.92 -16.88 18.95
N LYS A 242 1.97 -15.95 19.15
CA LYS A 242 0.52 -16.20 19.14
C LYS A 242 -0.13 -15.99 17.77
N ILE A 243 0.62 -15.45 16.80
CA ILE A 243 0.17 -15.22 15.44
C ILE A 243 0.15 -16.56 14.70
N SER A 244 -0.94 -16.81 13.98
CA SER A 244 -1.17 -18.08 13.27
C SER A 244 -0.67 -18.03 11.82
N ASP A 245 -0.74 -16.86 11.18
CA ASP A 245 -0.24 -16.61 9.84
C ASP A 245 1.30 -16.61 9.78
N GLU A 246 1.86 -17.50 8.97
CA GLU A 246 3.30 -17.75 8.86
C GLU A 246 4.09 -16.56 8.29
N ILE A 247 3.46 -15.73 7.44
CA ILE A 247 4.13 -14.56 6.86
C ILE A 247 4.13 -13.41 7.86
N ARG A 248 3.00 -13.20 8.55
CA ARG A 248 2.84 -12.14 9.54
C ARG A 248 3.73 -12.35 10.76
N VAL A 249 3.88 -13.58 11.24
CA VAL A 249 4.69 -13.86 12.43
C VAL A 249 6.16 -13.48 12.23
N ASP A 250 6.72 -13.75 11.05
CA ASP A 250 8.09 -13.36 10.70
C ASP A 250 8.24 -11.83 10.64
N GLY A 251 7.25 -11.15 10.04
CA GLY A 251 7.18 -9.69 10.04
C GLY A 251 7.09 -9.08 11.44
N CYS A 252 6.30 -9.68 12.33
CA CYS A 252 6.15 -9.26 13.72
C CYS A 252 7.50 -9.31 14.47
N TYR A 253 8.22 -10.44 14.38
CA TYR A 253 9.54 -10.56 15.01
C TYR A 253 10.52 -9.52 14.47
N GLY A 254 10.52 -9.26 13.16
CA GLY A 254 11.36 -8.24 12.54
C GLY A 254 11.08 -6.83 13.08
N SER A 255 9.80 -6.44 13.16
CA SER A 255 9.37 -5.15 13.70
C SER A 255 9.72 -5.00 15.18
N VAL A 256 9.43 -6.02 15.99
CA VAL A 256 9.73 -6.01 17.42
C VAL A 256 11.23 -5.93 17.66
N ALA A 257 12.06 -6.66 16.90
CA ALA A 257 13.52 -6.57 17.00
C ALA A 257 13.98 -5.11 16.84
N GLN A 258 13.54 -4.41 15.79
CA GLN A 258 13.93 -3.02 15.53
C GLN A 258 13.44 -2.05 16.62
N ILE A 259 12.18 -2.18 17.04
CA ILE A 259 11.56 -1.27 18.04
C ILE A 259 12.17 -1.48 19.44
N SER A 260 12.46 -2.72 19.81
CA SER A 260 13.09 -3.09 21.09
C SER A 260 14.61 -2.91 21.08
N ARG A 261 15.22 -2.75 19.90
CA ARG A 261 16.68 -2.77 19.68
C ARG A 261 17.35 -4.09 20.10
N ASP A 262 16.59 -5.17 20.09
CA ASP A 262 17.07 -6.53 20.37
C ASP A 262 17.26 -7.32 19.06
N SER A 263 18.49 -7.38 18.58
CA SER A 263 18.85 -8.18 17.40
C SER A 263 18.69 -9.68 17.63
N GLY A 264 18.65 -10.14 18.89
CA GLY A 264 18.39 -11.55 19.23
C GLY A 264 17.02 -12.02 18.76
N THR A 265 16.03 -11.13 18.77
CA THR A 265 14.67 -11.43 18.30
C THR A 265 14.65 -11.86 16.82
N CYS A 266 15.55 -11.36 15.97
CA CYS A 266 15.62 -11.78 14.57
C CYS A 266 15.78 -13.31 14.42
N SER A 267 16.43 -14.00 15.38
CA SER A 267 16.62 -15.45 15.32
C SER A 267 15.32 -16.27 15.33
N SER A 268 14.21 -15.66 15.74
CA SER A 268 12.89 -16.29 15.76
C SER A 268 12.19 -16.27 14.39
N ILE A 269 12.74 -15.54 13.42
CA ILE A 269 12.22 -15.45 12.05
C ILE A 269 12.63 -16.73 11.29
N VAL A 270 11.63 -17.41 10.72
CA VAL A 270 11.82 -18.69 10.02
C VAL A 270 12.33 -18.46 8.59
N ASP A 271 11.73 -17.53 7.86
CA ASP A 271 12.16 -17.19 6.51
C ASP A 271 13.58 -16.60 6.53
N THR A 272 14.49 -17.25 5.81
CA THR A 272 15.91 -16.91 5.85
C THR A 272 16.19 -15.53 5.27
N GLN A 273 15.49 -15.15 4.19
CA GLN A 273 15.68 -13.84 3.57
C GLN A 273 15.22 -12.72 4.52
N THR A 274 14.06 -12.90 5.15
CA THR A 274 13.48 -11.95 6.11
C THR A 274 14.33 -11.86 7.38
N ARG A 275 14.81 -13.00 7.89
CA ARG A 275 15.70 -13.06 9.05
C ARG A 275 17.00 -12.32 8.79
N ASP A 276 17.62 -12.57 7.66
CA ASP A 276 18.89 -11.96 7.32
C ASP A 276 18.71 -10.46 7.07
N ALA A 277 17.61 -10.05 6.42
CA ALA A 277 17.24 -8.64 6.32
C ALA A 277 17.04 -7.98 7.70
N CYS A 278 16.43 -8.68 8.67
CA CYS A 278 16.33 -8.22 10.06
C CYS A 278 17.72 -7.95 10.65
N TYR A 279 18.65 -8.92 10.57
CA TYR A 279 20.02 -8.74 11.04
C TYR A 279 20.76 -7.60 10.33
N MET A 280 20.57 -7.45 9.01
CA MET A 280 21.23 -6.41 8.23
C MET A 280 20.90 -4.99 8.73
N ASN A 281 19.69 -4.75 9.25
CA ASN A 281 19.35 -3.46 9.86
C ASN A 281 20.30 -3.10 11.00
N PHE A 282 20.61 -4.06 11.88
CA PHE A 282 21.54 -3.85 13.00
C PHE A 282 23.01 -3.82 12.56
N ILE A 283 23.36 -4.59 11.54
CA ILE A 283 24.71 -4.60 10.95
C ILE A 283 25.05 -3.23 10.38
N PHE A 284 24.11 -2.59 9.67
CA PHE A 284 24.28 -1.23 9.16
C PHE A 284 24.35 -0.17 10.27
N GLU A 285 23.83 -0.46 11.46
CA GLU A 285 23.99 0.36 12.67
C GLU A 285 25.32 0.10 13.41
N GLY A 286 26.19 -0.77 12.87
CA GLY A 286 27.54 -1.04 13.39
C GLY A 286 27.69 -2.35 14.16
N GLN A 287 26.65 -3.17 14.28
CA GLN A 287 26.72 -4.49 14.93
C GLN A 287 27.27 -5.56 13.97
N TYR A 288 28.47 -5.36 13.42
CA TYR A 288 29.05 -6.23 12.38
C TYR A 288 29.34 -7.69 12.81
N GLU A 289 29.24 -7.99 14.11
CA GLU A 289 29.35 -9.37 14.63
C GLU A 289 28.14 -10.22 14.23
N LEU A 290 27.00 -9.60 13.95
CA LEU A 290 25.80 -10.31 13.49
C LEU A 290 25.94 -10.87 12.06
N CYS A 291 26.98 -10.47 11.32
CA CYS A 291 27.28 -11.03 10.00
C CYS A 291 27.48 -12.55 10.03
N ASP A 292 27.87 -13.13 11.17
CA ASP A 292 28.03 -14.58 11.33
C ASP A 292 26.69 -15.32 11.29
N ASN A 293 25.56 -14.61 11.48
CA ASN A 293 24.20 -15.16 11.45
C ASN A 293 23.55 -15.05 10.06
N VAL A 294 24.17 -14.34 9.11
CA VAL A 294 23.62 -14.11 7.76
C VAL A 294 23.98 -15.27 6.85
N GLN A 295 23.00 -15.79 6.11
CA GLN A 295 23.14 -16.96 5.23
C GLN A 295 22.79 -16.68 3.77
N THR A 296 22.06 -15.59 3.51
CA THR A 296 21.63 -15.18 2.18
C THR A 296 22.84 -14.65 1.40
N ASP A 297 23.16 -15.28 0.27
CA ASP A 297 24.33 -14.98 -0.57
C ASP A 297 24.51 -13.47 -0.83
N TYR A 298 23.42 -12.78 -1.18
CA TYR A 298 23.41 -11.33 -1.45
C TYR A 298 23.94 -10.50 -0.26
N TYR A 299 23.62 -10.88 0.98
CA TYR A 299 24.03 -10.16 2.17
C TYR A 299 25.42 -10.58 2.67
N MET A 300 25.88 -11.80 2.35
CA MET A 300 27.23 -12.27 2.71
C MET A 300 28.34 -11.43 2.07
N ASP A 301 28.14 -11.01 0.82
CA ASP A 301 29.08 -10.11 0.13
C ASP A 301 29.18 -8.75 0.84
N ALA A 302 28.04 -8.19 1.24
CA ALA A 302 27.99 -6.94 2.00
C ALA A 302 28.72 -7.08 3.35
N CYS A 303 28.46 -8.17 4.08
CA CYS A 303 29.12 -8.47 5.34
C CYS A 303 30.65 -8.60 5.21
N SER A 304 31.12 -9.24 4.14
CA SER A 304 32.56 -9.40 3.86
C SER A 304 33.28 -8.07 3.63
N VAL A 305 32.58 -7.06 3.12
CA VAL A 305 33.12 -5.70 2.96
C VAL A 305 33.09 -4.95 4.28
N LEU A 306 31.97 -5.00 5.01
CA LEU A 306 31.77 -4.25 6.25
C LEU A 306 32.74 -4.71 7.36
N GLN A 307 32.98 -6.01 7.50
CA GLN A 307 33.90 -6.55 8.51
C GLN A 307 35.37 -6.14 8.26
N LYS A 308 35.76 -5.81 7.02
CA LYS A 308 37.13 -5.34 6.69
C LYS A 308 37.38 -3.89 7.08
N ASN A 309 36.32 -3.12 7.33
CA ASN A 309 36.38 -1.69 7.67
C ASN A 309 36.14 -1.42 9.17
N LYS A 310 36.14 -2.46 10.02
CA LYS A 310 36.18 -2.37 11.49
C LYS A 310 37.56 -1.88 11.96
#